data_AF-A0A7V8W8H7-F1
#
_entry.id   AF-A0A7V8W8H7-F1
#
_cell.length_a   1.000
_cell.length_b   1.000
_cell.length_c   1.000
_cell.angle_alpha   90.00
_cell.angle_beta   90.00
_cell.angle_gamma   90.00
#
_symmetry.space_group_name_H-M   'P 1'
#
loop_
_entity.id
_entity.type
_entity.pdbx_description
1 polymer ?
#
loop_
_entity_poly.entity_id
_entity_poly.type
_entity_poly.pdbx_seq_one_letter_code
_entity_poly.pdbx_strand_id
1 'polypeptide(L)'
;DLPSVGTIKVHHPLTGKEWGYRMPGEGRGYTRTPSLIGLWSTAPFLLNNSVGKFNPSPSVDARMQSFQNSIEQMLWPEKRDTDRALGEKIPGVIDRTTAMSYLRIPKGYLPDVVQDLEELNELFLPTIFGEKGIEIGPIPAGTPVNLLANLNLLLESTNPIQQIAHQKKVLKLLFKIKHDLERLPKGASDEEARKVWANVVDPLLELNKCPDFVVNRGHYFGTSVSKEEPGLSDEDKRALIEFVRTF
;
A
#
# COMPACT_ATOMS: atom_id res chain seq x y z
N ASP A 1 16.44 12.06 15.37
CA ASP A 1 15.18 11.36 15.04
C ASP A 1 14.06 12.32 14.77
N LEU A 2 13.27 12.02 13.74
CA LEU A 2 12.01 12.71 13.49
C LEU A 2 10.94 12.15 14.44
N PRO A 3 10.10 13.02 15.04
CA PRO A 3 9.06 12.59 15.97
C PRO A 3 8.00 11.74 15.26
N SER A 4 7.26 10.96 16.05
CA SER A 4 6.03 10.33 15.57
C SER A 4 4.98 11.39 15.23
N VAL A 5 4.24 11.20 14.14
CA VAL A 5 3.07 12.01 13.77
C VAL A 5 1.83 11.72 14.64
N GLY A 6 1.98 10.87 15.67
CA GLY A 6 0.92 10.53 16.61
C GLY A 6 0.00 9.41 16.10
N THR A 7 -1.29 9.52 16.43
CA THR A 7 -2.30 8.54 15.99
C THR A 7 -3.01 9.05 14.76
N ILE A 8 -2.96 8.28 13.69
CA ILE A 8 -3.73 8.54 12.47
C ILE A 8 -4.95 7.63 12.44
N LYS A 9 -6.02 8.07 11.77
CA LYS A 9 -7.09 7.14 11.37
C LYS A 9 -6.56 6.24 10.25
N VAL A 10 -7.08 5.04 10.08
CA VAL A 10 -6.87 4.16 8.91
C VAL A 10 -8.15 3.37 8.65
N HIS A 11 -8.29 2.78 7.46
CA HIS A 11 -9.53 2.16 6.99
C HIS A 11 -9.33 0.69 6.64
N HIS A 12 -10.32 -0.14 7.00
CA HIS A 12 -10.18 -1.58 6.83
C HIS A 12 -10.37 -1.92 5.37
N PRO A 13 -9.41 -2.59 4.71
CA PRO A 13 -9.35 -2.59 3.25
C PRO A 13 -10.48 -3.41 2.60
N LEU A 14 -11.22 -4.21 3.38
CA LEU A 14 -12.42 -4.93 2.94
C LEU A 14 -13.75 -4.32 3.38
N THR A 15 -13.78 -3.56 4.48
CA THR A 15 -15.06 -3.11 5.08
C THR A 15 -15.20 -1.59 5.12
N GLY A 16 -14.10 -0.86 5.00
CA GLY A 16 -14.03 0.59 5.18
C GLY A 16 -14.08 1.04 6.65
N LYS A 17 -14.16 0.11 7.62
CA LYS A 17 -14.25 0.48 9.04
C LYS A 17 -13.00 1.24 9.47
N GLU A 18 -13.19 2.38 10.14
CA GLU A 18 -12.10 3.18 10.68
C GLU A 18 -11.55 2.59 11.99
N TRP A 19 -10.23 2.68 12.18
CA TRP A 19 -9.60 2.56 13.51
C TRP A 19 -8.39 3.51 13.64
N GLY A 20 -7.94 3.71 14.87
CA GLY A 20 -6.74 4.50 15.15
C GLY A 20 -5.47 3.66 15.06
N TYR A 21 -4.47 4.13 14.34
CA TYR A 21 -3.15 3.53 14.24
C TYR A 21 -2.09 4.50 14.78
N ARG A 22 -1.31 4.05 15.76
CA ARG A 22 -0.22 4.85 16.33
C ARG A 22 0.99 4.72 15.42
N MET A 23 1.35 5.79 14.73
CA MET A 23 2.50 5.81 13.85
C MET A 23 3.80 5.73 14.66
N PRO A 24 4.73 4.82 14.32
CA PRO A 24 6.08 4.87 14.85
C PRO A 24 6.78 6.18 14.43
N GLY A 25 7.81 6.57 15.19
CA GLY A 25 8.67 7.73 14.86
C GLY A 25 9.70 7.39 13.79
N GLU A 26 10.87 8.04 13.89
CA GLU A 26 12.07 7.74 13.09
C GLU A 26 11.92 8.07 11.59
N GLY A 27 11.04 9.02 11.25
CA GLY A 27 10.94 9.56 9.90
C GLY A 27 10.11 8.72 8.92
N ARG A 28 9.46 7.65 9.39
CA ARG A 28 8.54 6.86 8.57
C ARG A 28 7.38 7.72 8.09
N GLY A 29 7.16 7.74 6.79
CA GLY A 29 6.10 8.55 6.16
C GLY A 29 6.44 10.03 5.98
N TYR A 30 7.62 10.50 6.40
CA TYR A 30 8.07 11.85 6.07
C TYR A 30 8.60 11.90 4.65
N THR A 31 8.03 12.78 3.85
CA THR A 31 8.49 13.10 2.51
C THR A 31 8.93 14.55 2.46
N ARG A 32 10.00 14.84 1.73
CA ARG A 32 10.43 16.22 1.51
C ARG A 32 9.35 16.98 0.74
N THR A 33 9.03 18.20 1.15
CA THR A 33 8.15 19.10 0.41
C THR A 33 8.66 19.27 -1.03
N PRO A 34 7.84 18.99 -2.06
CA PRO A 34 8.25 19.16 -3.44
C PRO A 34 8.40 20.65 -3.78
N SER A 35 9.30 20.97 -4.72
CA SER A 35 9.37 22.30 -5.31
C SER A 35 8.18 22.52 -6.23
N LEU A 36 7.64 23.75 -6.26
CA LEU A 36 6.61 24.15 -7.21
C LEU A 36 7.18 24.71 -8.52
N ILE A 37 8.50 24.94 -8.58
CA ILE A 37 9.18 25.43 -9.79
C ILE A 37 9.10 24.37 -10.88
N GLY A 38 8.60 24.72 -12.06
CA GLY A 38 8.47 23.80 -13.20
C GLY A 38 7.50 22.65 -12.95
N LEU A 39 6.58 22.78 -11.99
CA LEU A 39 5.64 21.72 -11.59
C LEU A 39 4.83 21.17 -12.76
N TRP A 40 4.51 22.01 -13.76
CA TRP A 40 3.81 21.60 -14.98
C TRP A 40 4.50 20.48 -15.76
N SER A 41 5.81 20.34 -15.61
CA SER A 41 6.61 19.34 -16.34
C SER A 41 6.72 17.99 -15.63
N THR A 42 6.31 17.91 -14.35
CA THR A 42 6.51 16.74 -13.48
C THR A 42 5.25 15.94 -13.24
N ALA A 43 4.11 16.35 -13.81
CA ALA A 43 2.87 15.58 -13.73
C ALA A 43 3.01 14.19 -14.38
N PRO A 44 2.35 13.14 -13.84
CA PRO A 44 1.44 13.16 -12.70
C PRO A 44 2.10 13.39 -11.34
N PHE A 45 1.34 13.84 -10.35
CA PHE A 45 1.91 14.29 -9.07
C PHE A 45 2.02 13.18 -8.01
N LEU A 46 2.77 13.54 -6.96
CA LEU A 46 3.21 12.70 -5.84
C LEU A 46 4.28 11.67 -6.24
N LEU A 47 4.97 11.12 -5.25
CA LEU A 47 6.13 10.23 -5.46
C LEU A 47 5.81 8.96 -6.24
N ASN A 48 4.54 8.56 -6.26
CA ASN A 48 4.00 7.39 -6.95
C ASN A 48 3.23 7.75 -8.23
N ASN A 49 3.29 9.00 -8.71
CA ASN A 49 2.61 9.48 -9.93
C ASN A 49 1.11 9.12 -9.97
N SER A 50 0.46 9.15 -8.82
CA SER A 50 -0.89 8.63 -8.62
C SER A 50 -1.97 9.71 -8.69
N VAL A 51 -1.60 10.99 -8.69
CA VAL A 51 -2.56 12.09 -8.84
C VAL A 51 -2.53 12.62 -10.26
N GLY A 52 -3.61 12.34 -10.98
CA GLY A 52 -3.83 12.65 -12.38
C GLY A 52 -3.38 11.56 -13.36
N LYS A 53 -3.66 11.81 -14.63
CA LYS A 53 -3.50 10.83 -15.72
C LYS A 53 -2.12 10.95 -16.34
N PHE A 54 -1.44 9.81 -16.41
CA PHE A 54 -0.21 9.67 -17.17
C PHE A 54 -0.50 9.72 -18.68
N ASN A 55 0.30 10.50 -19.42
CA ASN A 55 0.25 10.53 -20.87
C ASN A 55 1.68 10.27 -21.43
N PRO A 56 1.89 9.20 -22.23
CA PRO A 56 3.21 8.85 -22.73
C PRO A 56 3.69 9.77 -23.86
N SER A 57 2.83 10.59 -24.46
CA SER A 57 3.22 11.52 -25.52
C SER A 57 4.16 12.60 -24.98
N PRO A 58 5.30 12.86 -25.65
CA PRO A 58 6.26 13.87 -25.19
C PRO A 58 5.84 15.31 -25.52
N SER A 59 4.75 15.51 -26.29
CA SER A 59 4.28 16.81 -26.76
C SER A 59 3.94 17.77 -25.62
N VAL A 60 4.09 19.08 -25.86
CA VAL A 60 3.70 20.13 -24.90
C VAL A 60 2.23 20.00 -24.52
N ASP A 61 1.34 19.81 -25.50
CA ASP A 61 -0.10 19.67 -25.26
C ASP A 61 -0.42 18.50 -24.32
N ALA A 62 0.21 17.34 -24.52
CA ALA A 62 0.04 16.18 -23.65
C ALA A 62 0.52 16.44 -22.21
N ARG A 63 1.66 17.13 -22.04
CA ARG A 63 2.15 17.53 -20.71
C ARG A 63 1.19 18.50 -20.04
N MET A 64 0.69 19.48 -20.79
CA MET A 64 -0.28 20.45 -20.29
C MET A 64 -1.59 19.80 -19.85
N GLN A 65 -2.06 18.78 -20.59
CA GLN A 65 -3.24 17.99 -20.19
C GLN A 65 -2.98 17.20 -18.91
N SER A 66 -1.82 16.56 -18.78
CA SER A 66 -1.45 15.82 -17.56
C SER A 66 -1.34 16.76 -16.37
N PHE A 67 -0.65 17.90 -16.52
CA PHE A 67 -0.57 18.95 -15.51
C PHE A 67 -1.96 19.43 -15.08
N GLN A 68 -2.81 19.84 -16.01
CA GLN A 68 -4.14 20.37 -15.70
C GLN A 68 -4.97 19.34 -14.92
N ASN A 69 -4.95 18.07 -15.36
CA ASN A 69 -5.66 17.01 -14.68
C ASN A 69 -5.11 16.72 -13.27
N SER A 70 -3.79 16.65 -13.12
CA SER A 70 -3.13 16.41 -11.84
C SER A 70 -3.33 17.55 -10.85
N ILE A 71 -3.18 18.81 -11.26
CA ILE A 71 -3.33 19.96 -10.36
C ILE A 71 -4.78 20.16 -9.94
N GLU A 72 -5.74 19.89 -10.84
CA GLU A 72 -7.14 19.88 -10.46
C GLU A 72 -7.44 18.80 -9.42
N GLN A 73 -6.94 17.57 -9.60
CA GLN A 73 -7.16 16.52 -8.59
C GLN A 73 -6.41 16.80 -7.27
N MET A 74 -5.31 17.54 -7.30
CA MET A 74 -4.63 17.98 -6.08
C MET A 74 -5.48 18.97 -5.28
N LEU A 75 -6.04 19.99 -5.96
CA LEU A 75 -6.79 21.08 -5.34
C LEU A 75 -8.28 20.75 -5.10
N TRP A 76 -8.82 19.76 -5.79
CA TRP A 76 -10.18 19.22 -5.63
C TRP A 76 -10.12 17.69 -5.47
N PRO A 77 -9.86 17.17 -4.25
CA PRO A 77 -9.78 15.74 -3.98
C PRO A 77 -11.04 14.95 -4.37
N GLU A 78 -12.21 15.58 -4.37
CA GLU A 78 -13.47 15.02 -4.83
C GLU A 78 -13.48 14.66 -6.34
N LYS A 79 -12.56 15.23 -7.12
CA LYS A 79 -12.35 14.86 -8.53
C LYS A 79 -11.42 13.65 -8.71
N ARG A 80 -10.88 13.10 -7.63
CA ARG A 80 -10.06 11.87 -7.68
C ARG A 80 -10.95 10.66 -7.86
N ASP A 81 -10.34 9.57 -8.30
CA ASP A 81 -11.03 8.29 -8.41
C ASP A 81 -11.55 7.83 -7.05
N THR A 82 -12.73 7.21 -7.07
CA THR A 82 -13.36 6.60 -5.89
C THR A 82 -13.14 5.09 -5.92
N ASP A 83 -12.98 4.49 -4.74
CA ASP A 83 -12.71 3.06 -4.62
C ASP A 83 -13.82 2.19 -5.24
N ARG A 84 -13.42 1.24 -6.09
CA ARG A 84 -14.37 0.36 -6.79
C ARG A 84 -15.14 -0.57 -5.85
N ALA A 85 -14.55 -0.98 -4.72
CA ALA A 85 -15.16 -1.93 -3.80
C ALA A 85 -15.82 -1.25 -2.60
N LEU A 86 -15.24 -0.15 -2.12
CA LEU A 86 -15.67 0.55 -0.90
C LEU A 86 -16.41 1.86 -1.18
N GLY A 87 -16.38 2.38 -2.41
CA GLY A 87 -17.03 3.63 -2.76
C GLY A 87 -16.58 4.78 -1.84
N GLU A 88 -17.53 5.58 -1.39
CA GLU A 88 -17.34 6.72 -0.48
C GLU A 88 -16.99 6.33 0.97
N LYS A 89 -16.96 5.03 1.31
CA LYS A 89 -16.58 4.59 2.67
C LYS A 89 -15.13 4.93 3.02
N ILE A 90 -14.29 5.20 2.02
CA ILE A 90 -12.91 5.63 2.18
C ILE A 90 -12.61 6.84 1.30
N PRO A 91 -11.70 7.74 1.71
CA PRO A 91 -11.40 8.97 0.98
C PRO A 91 -10.33 8.75 -0.10
N GLY A 92 -10.60 7.87 -1.08
CA GLY A 92 -9.68 7.59 -2.19
C GLY A 92 -9.84 6.17 -2.73
N VAL A 93 -8.74 5.58 -3.21
CA VAL A 93 -8.70 4.22 -3.77
C VAL A 93 -7.71 3.34 -3.02
N ILE A 94 -7.94 2.03 -3.05
CA ILE A 94 -6.98 1.01 -2.61
C ILE A 94 -6.54 0.20 -3.83
N ASP A 95 -5.23 0.11 -4.04
CA ASP A 95 -4.64 -0.75 -5.07
C ASP A 95 -4.94 -2.22 -4.79
N ARG A 96 -5.53 -2.89 -5.78
CA ARG A 96 -5.95 -4.29 -5.70
C ARG A 96 -5.44 -5.09 -6.88
N THR A 97 -5.19 -6.38 -6.64
CA THR A 97 -4.95 -7.34 -7.72
C THR A 97 -6.10 -7.30 -8.73
N THR A 98 -5.77 -7.28 -10.02
CA THR A 98 -6.76 -7.25 -11.11
C THR A 98 -7.16 -8.64 -11.59
N ALA A 99 -6.37 -9.64 -11.25
CA ALA A 99 -6.57 -11.04 -11.59
C ALA A 99 -6.03 -11.94 -10.47
N MET A 100 -6.37 -13.23 -10.52
CA MET A 100 -5.76 -14.23 -9.67
C MET A 100 -4.23 -14.18 -9.82
N SER A 101 -3.54 -14.02 -8.70
CA SER A 101 -2.11 -13.74 -8.64
C SER A 101 -1.40 -14.73 -7.72
N TYR A 102 -0.08 -14.84 -7.87
CA TYR A 102 0.79 -15.65 -7.02
C TYR A 102 2.03 -14.84 -6.67
N LEU A 103 2.38 -14.78 -5.39
CA LEU A 103 3.65 -14.22 -4.95
C LEU A 103 4.70 -15.35 -4.93
N ARG A 104 5.75 -15.20 -5.71
CA ARG A 104 6.82 -16.19 -5.84
C ARG A 104 8.15 -15.58 -5.43
N ILE A 105 8.83 -16.22 -4.49
CA ILE A 105 10.17 -15.84 -4.03
C ILE A 105 11.10 -17.00 -4.37
N PRO A 106 11.98 -16.86 -5.38
CA PRO A 106 12.90 -17.92 -5.75
C PRO A 106 13.87 -18.25 -4.61
N LYS A 107 14.32 -19.51 -4.53
CA LYS A 107 15.20 -20.00 -3.45
C LYS A 107 16.43 -19.11 -3.21
N GLY A 108 17.07 -18.62 -4.28
CA GLY A 108 18.28 -17.78 -4.17
C GLY A 108 18.07 -16.39 -3.56
N TYR A 109 16.82 -15.95 -3.35
CA TYR A 109 16.49 -14.70 -2.64
C TYR A 109 16.11 -14.94 -1.18
N LEU A 110 16.07 -16.19 -0.73
CA LEU A 110 15.83 -16.51 0.68
C LEU A 110 17.14 -16.36 1.47
N PRO A 111 17.09 -15.98 2.75
CA PRO A 111 18.29 -15.94 3.58
C PRO A 111 19.00 -17.31 3.61
N ASP A 112 20.33 -17.32 3.69
CA ASP A 112 21.16 -18.54 3.63
C ASP A 112 20.74 -19.61 4.64
N VAL A 113 20.35 -19.16 5.85
CA VAL A 113 19.81 -20.02 6.92
C VAL A 113 18.66 -20.89 6.42
N VAL A 114 17.86 -20.40 5.46
CA VAL A 114 16.70 -21.08 4.88
C VAL A 114 17.03 -21.85 3.59
N GLN A 115 18.22 -21.62 3.01
CA GLN A 115 18.68 -22.33 1.82
C GLN A 115 19.31 -23.70 2.16
N ASP A 116 19.95 -23.79 3.34
CA ASP A 116 20.53 -25.00 3.93
C ASP A 116 19.44 -25.83 4.63
N LEU A 117 18.67 -26.51 3.79
CA LEU A 117 17.46 -27.27 4.14
C LEU A 117 17.71 -28.50 5.05
N GLU A 118 18.95 -28.91 5.32
CA GLU A 118 19.22 -30.11 6.13
C GLU A 118 18.97 -29.89 7.63
N GLU A 119 19.42 -28.77 8.22
CA GLU A 119 19.22 -28.51 9.66
C GLU A 119 17.85 -27.90 9.98
N LEU A 120 17.23 -27.19 9.04
CA LEU A 120 15.90 -26.60 9.22
C LEU A 120 14.74 -27.57 8.97
N ASN A 121 14.98 -28.70 8.32
CA ASN A 121 13.96 -29.73 8.09
C ASN A 121 13.35 -30.25 9.40
N GLU A 122 14.09 -30.23 10.51
CA GLU A 122 13.57 -30.64 11.81
C GLU A 122 12.83 -29.53 12.59
N LEU A 123 13.03 -28.26 12.24
CA LEU A 123 12.56 -27.12 13.05
C LEU A 123 11.52 -26.23 12.36
N PHE A 124 11.53 -26.10 11.03
CA PHE A 124 10.67 -25.17 10.27
C PHE A 124 10.22 -25.70 8.89
N LEU A 125 9.40 -26.75 8.90
CA LEU A 125 8.28 -27.00 7.97
C LEU A 125 8.61 -27.09 6.45
N PRO A 126 8.86 -28.30 5.90
CA PRO A 126 9.15 -28.53 4.47
C PRO A 126 8.01 -28.15 3.52
N THR A 127 6.80 -27.93 4.02
CA THR A 127 5.67 -27.51 3.19
C THR A 127 5.81 -26.08 2.66
N ILE A 128 6.46 -25.13 3.36
CA ILE A 128 6.53 -23.72 2.92
C ILE A 128 7.61 -23.50 1.84
N PHE A 129 8.74 -24.18 1.97
CA PHE A 129 9.94 -23.99 1.17
C PHE A 129 10.09 -25.14 0.17
N GLY A 130 9.58 -24.95 -1.05
CA GLY A 130 9.74 -25.93 -2.11
C GLY A 130 11.09 -25.80 -2.81
N GLU A 131 11.43 -26.77 -3.68
CA GLU A 131 12.68 -26.75 -4.49
C GLU A 131 12.86 -25.44 -5.29
N LYS A 132 11.75 -24.81 -5.71
CA LYS A 132 11.74 -23.56 -6.48
C LYS A 132 11.69 -22.30 -5.60
N GLY A 133 11.56 -22.43 -4.28
CA GLY A 133 11.40 -21.33 -3.32
C GLY A 133 10.03 -21.28 -2.67
N ILE A 134 9.59 -20.09 -2.26
CA ILE A 134 8.28 -19.86 -1.64
C ILE A 134 7.28 -19.44 -2.72
N GLU A 135 6.10 -20.03 -2.70
CA GLU A 135 4.93 -19.57 -3.45
C GLU A 135 3.77 -19.34 -2.48
N ILE A 136 3.14 -18.17 -2.57
CA ILE A 136 1.92 -17.80 -1.84
C ILE A 136 0.83 -17.51 -2.87
N GLY A 137 -0.20 -18.35 -2.86
CA GLY A 137 -1.38 -18.21 -3.71
C GLY A 137 -2.21 -19.51 -3.73
N PRO A 138 -3.38 -19.50 -4.39
CA PRO A 138 -3.92 -18.41 -5.21
C PRO A 138 -4.32 -17.17 -4.41
N ILE A 139 -3.90 -15.98 -4.87
CA ILE A 139 -4.35 -14.68 -4.36
C ILE A 139 -5.49 -14.20 -5.27
N PRO A 140 -6.72 -14.04 -4.76
CA PRO A 140 -7.85 -13.74 -5.63
C PRO A 140 -7.77 -12.31 -6.19
N ALA A 141 -8.43 -12.08 -7.33
CA ALA A 141 -8.69 -10.73 -7.83
C ALA A 141 -9.45 -9.88 -6.78
N GLY A 142 -9.08 -8.61 -6.68
CA GLY A 142 -9.60 -7.69 -5.68
C GLY A 142 -8.88 -7.71 -4.34
N THR A 143 -7.76 -8.44 -4.20
CA THR A 143 -6.97 -8.46 -2.97
C THR A 143 -6.15 -7.17 -2.85
N PRO A 144 -6.22 -6.43 -1.72
CA PRO A 144 -5.39 -5.25 -1.49
C PRO A 144 -3.89 -5.59 -1.58
N VAL A 145 -3.16 -4.92 -2.47
CA VAL A 145 -1.74 -5.25 -2.76
C VAL A 145 -0.86 -5.01 -1.53
N ASN A 146 -1.06 -3.89 -0.85
CA ASN A 146 -0.29 -3.51 0.33
C ASN A 146 -0.54 -4.43 1.55
N LEU A 147 -1.49 -5.37 1.48
CA LEU A 147 -1.73 -6.30 2.57
C LEU A 147 -0.54 -7.26 2.73
N LEU A 148 0.08 -7.62 1.61
CA LEU A 148 1.30 -8.42 1.55
C LEU A 148 2.55 -7.53 1.45
N ALA A 149 2.52 -6.47 0.64
CA ALA A 149 3.71 -5.65 0.39
C ALA A 149 4.21 -4.90 1.63
N ASN A 150 3.31 -4.53 2.55
CA ASN A 150 3.66 -3.85 3.80
C ASN A 150 3.81 -4.80 4.99
N LEU A 151 3.92 -6.12 4.77
CA LEU A 151 4.18 -7.04 5.87
C LEU A 151 5.52 -6.71 6.54
N ASN A 152 5.47 -6.60 7.86
CA ASN A 152 6.65 -6.50 8.68
C ASN A 152 7.25 -7.89 8.84
N LEU A 153 8.12 -8.31 7.91
CA LEU A 153 8.76 -9.64 7.99
C LEU A 153 9.88 -9.67 9.03
N LEU A 154 10.59 -8.55 9.19
CA LEU A 154 11.74 -8.40 10.07
C LEU A 154 11.47 -7.26 11.06
N LEU A 155 11.35 -7.60 12.34
CA LEU A 155 11.11 -6.60 13.37
C LEU A 155 12.33 -5.68 13.53
N GLU A 156 12.10 -4.38 13.39
CA GLU A 156 13.10 -3.33 13.65
C GLU A 156 13.20 -3.05 15.17
N SER A 157 13.69 -4.03 15.93
CA SER A 157 13.93 -3.92 17.37
C SER A 157 15.34 -4.42 17.67
N THR A 158 16.07 -3.80 18.61
CA THR A 158 17.39 -4.29 19.05
C THR A 158 17.28 -5.44 20.06
N ASN A 159 16.07 -5.78 20.51
CA ASN A 159 15.83 -6.85 21.48
C ASN A 159 15.67 -8.22 20.78
N PRO A 160 16.60 -9.18 20.98
CA PRO A 160 16.54 -10.48 20.31
C PRO A 160 15.29 -11.30 20.64
N ILE A 161 14.76 -11.19 21.87
CA ILE A 161 13.57 -11.94 22.29
C ILE A 161 12.34 -11.46 21.52
N GLN A 162 12.21 -10.14 21.33
CA GLN A 162 11.11 -9.56 20.54
C GLN A 162 11.22 -9.94 19.07
N GLN A 163 12.43 -9.94 18.50
CA GLN A 163 12.65 -10.38 17.12
C GLN A 163 12.22 -11.84 16.92
N ILE A 164 12.62 -12.75 17.82
CA ILE A 164 12.25 -14.17 17.76
C ILE A 164 10.73 -14.34 17.90
N ALA A 165 10.10 -13.64 18.84
CA ALA A 165 8.65 -13.72 19.02
C ALA A 165 7.90 -13.24 17.77
N HIS A 166 8.38 -12.17 17.13
CA HIS A 166 7.83 -11.64 15.89
C HIS A 166 8.00 -12.60 14.71
N GLN A 167 9.21 -13.14 14.52
CA GLN A 167 9.47 -14.14 13.48
C GLN A 167 8.57 -15.37 13.65
N LYS A 168 8.37 -15.86 14.88
CA LYS A 168 7.41 -16.94 15.16
C LYS A 168 5.98 -16.58 14.75
N LYS A 169 5.52 -15.35 15.01
CA LYS A 169 4.19 -14.89 14.56
C LYS A 169 4.08 -14.87 13.03
N VAL A 170 5.08 -14.32 12.35
CA VAL A 170 5.14 -14.26 10.87
C VAL A 170 5.10 -15.67 10.28
N LEU A 171 5.97 -16.57 10.74
CA LEU A 171 6.04 -17.95 10.26
C LEU A 171 4.74 -18.72 10.52
N LYS A 172 4.13 -18.54 11.70
CA LYS A 172 2.82 -19.14 12.02
C LYS A 172 1.74 -18.66 11.05
N LEU A 173 1.71 -17.37 10.72
CA LEU A 173 0.75 -16.83 9.75
C LEU A 173 1.00 -17.36 8.35
N LEU A 174 2.26 -17.37 7.89
CA LEU A 174 2.62 -17.92 6.59
C LEU A 174 2.24 -19.40 6.47
N PHE A 175 2.51 -20.19 7.51
CA PHE A 175 2.08 -21.59 7.57
C PHE A 175 0.57 -21.72 7.46
N LYS A 176 -0.19 -20.94 8.25
CA LYS A 176 -1.65 -20.93 8.20
C LYS A 176 -2.16 -20.60 6.79
N ILE A 177 -1.65 -19.53 6.19
CA ILE A 177 -2.03 -19.11 4.84
C ILE A 177 -1.76 -20.24 3.85
N LYS A 178 -0.54 -20.79 3.86
CA LYS A 178 -0.18 -21.86 2.92
C LYS A 178 -1.04 -23.11 3.11
N HIS A 179 -1.19 -23.56 4.34
CA HIS A 179 -2.00 -24.72 4.70
C HIS A 179 -3.47 -24.55 4.30
N ASP A 180 -4.06 -23.37 4.52
CA ASP A 180 -5.44 -23.10 4.13
C ASP A 180 -5.60 -22.99 2.61
N LEU A 181 -4.59 -22.49 1.89
CA LEU A 181 -4.58 -22.42 0.42
C LEU A 181 -4.37 -23.80 -0.24
N GLU A 182 -3.53 -24.67 0.34
CA GLU A 182 -3.29 -26.03 -0.17
C GLU A 182 -4.52 -26.94 -0.06
N ARG A 183 -5.47 -26.61 0.83
CA ARG A 183 -6.76 -27.30 0.95
C ARG A 183 -7.75 -26.95 -0.16
N LEU A 184 -7.48 -25.89 -0.92
CA LEU A 184 -8.32 -25.53 -2.05
C LEU A 184 -8.16 -26.58 -3.18
N PRO A 185 -9.24 -26.88 -3.92
CA PRO A 185 -9.14 -27.77 -5.07
C PRO A 185 -8.18 -27.20 -6.11
N LYS A 186 -7.53 -28.08 -6.88
CA LYS A 186 -6.68 -27.64 -8.00
C LYS A 186 -7.54 -26.85 -8.99
N GLY A 187 -7.13 -25.61 -9.28
CA GLY A 187 -7.89 -24.70 -10.14
C GLY A 187 -9.05 -23.98 -9.43
N ALA A 188 -8.98 -23.84 -8.10
CA ALA A 188 -9.96 -23.08 -7.33
C ALA A 188 -10.22 -21.69 -7.93
N SER A 189 -11.47 -21.26 -7.84
CA SER A 189 -11.96 -19.96 -8.29
C SER A 189 -11.54 -18.82 -7.35
N ASP A 190 -11.64 -17.58 -7.84
CA ASP A 190 -11.42 -16.38 -7.01
C ASP A 190 -12.34 -16.34 -5.79
N GLU A 191 -13.56 -16.87 -5.89
CA GLU A 191 -14.53 -16.86 -4.79
C GLU A 191 -14.14 -17.84 -3.66
N GLU A 192 -13.64 -19.03 -4.02
CA GLU A 192 -13.14 -19.99 -3.05
C GLU A 192 -11.88 -19.49 -2.36
N ALA A 193 -10.95 -18.93 -3.14
CA ALA A 193 -9.75 -18.31 -2.58
C ALA A 193 -10.11 -17.13 -1.65
N ARG A 194 -11.08 -16.28 -2.03
CA ARG A 194 -11.52 -15.14 -1.20
C ARG A 194 -12.00 -15.54 0.18
N LYS A 195 -12.66 -16.70 0.33
CA LYS A 195 -13.09 -17.22 1.64
C LYS A 195 -11.90 -17.56 2.53
N VAL A 196 -10.83 -18.13 1.97
CA VAL A 196 -9.59 -18.39 2.70
C VAL A 196 -8.93 -17.07 3.10
N TRP A 197 -8.82 -16.14 2.14
CA TRP A 197 -8.17 -14.83 2.35
C TRP A 197 -8.90 -13.97 3.39
N ALA A 198 -10.22 -14.04 3.47
CA ALA A 198 -11.01 -13.32 4.47
C ALA A 198 -10.57 -13.64 5.91
N ASN A 199 -10.18 -14.90 6.18
CA ASN A 199 -9.77 -15.36 7.52
C ASN A 199 -8.33 -14.97 7.91
N VAL A 200 -7.57 -14.40 6.98
CA VAL A 200 -6.17 -14.02 7.18
C VAL A 200 -5.93 -12.52 7.04
N VAL A 201 -6.93 -11.73 6.60
CA VAL A 201 -6.81 -10.27 6.50
C VAL A 201 -6.47 -9.62 7.85
N ASP A 202 -7.24 -9.88 8.90
CA ASP A 202 -6.97 -9.30 10.23
C ASP A 202 -5.58 -9.70 10.79
N PRO A 203 -5.17 -10.99 10.73
CA PRO A 203 -3.79 -11.36 11.06
C PRO A 203 -2.71 -10.67 10.23
N LEU A 204 -2.95 -10.46 8.92
CA LEU A 204 -2.03 -9.73 8.04
C LEU A 204 -1.97 -8.25 8.43
N LEU A 205 -3.08 -7.65 8.85
CA LEU A 205 -3.12 -6.28 9.36
C LEU A 205 -2.36 -6.12 10.68
N GLU A 206 -2.42 -7.09 11.59
CA GLU A 206 -1.63 -7.07 12.84
C GLU A 206 -0.12 -7.02 12.55
N LEU A 207 0.32 -7.71 11.50
CA LEU A 207 1.72 -7.74 11.08
C LEU A 207 2.06 -6.68 10.02
N ASN A 208 1.15 -5.75 9.72
CA ASN A 208 1.37 -4.73 8.71
C ASN A 208 2.09 -3.51 9.30
N LYS A 209 3.21 -3.11 8.70
CA LYS A 209 4.00 -1.96 9.14
C LYS A 209 3.39 -0.61 8.76
N CYS A 210 2.49 -0.60 7.78
CA CYS A 210 1.83 0.59 7.24
C CYS A 210 0.41 0.21 6.78
N PRO A 211 -0.56 0.11 7.70
CA PRO A 211 -1.91 -0.29 7.39
C PRO A 211 -2.77 0.86 6.80
N ASP A 212 -2.12 1.87 6.21
CA ASP A 212 -2.78 2.89 5.40
C ASP A 212 -2.77 2.46 3.94
N PHE A 213 -3.92 1.96 3.48
CA PHE A 213 -4.08 1.44 2.13
C PHE A 213 -4.59 2.48 1.14
N VAL A 214 -5.09 3.62 1.64
CA VAL A 214 -5.77 4.61 0.81
C VAL A 214 -4.72 5.46 0.11
N VAL A 215 -4.64 5.32 -1.21
CA VAL A 215 -3.70 6.03 -2.05
C VAL A 215 -3.97 7.54 -1.95
N ASN A 216 -2.91 8.33 -1.76
CA ASN A 216 -2.90 9.80 -1.71
C ASN A 216 -3.61 10.43 -0.51
N ARG A 217 -3.96 9.63 0.50
CA ARG A 217 -4.52 10.16 1.73
C ARG A 217 -3.53 11.11 2.40
N GLY A 218 -4.06 12.19 3.00
CA GLY A 218 -3.26 13.23 3.64
C GLY A 218 -2.69 14.29 2.68
N HIS A 219 -2.78 14.10 1.37
CA HIS A 219 -2.29 15.05 0.37
C HIS A 219 -3.41 16.00 -0.08
N TYR A 220 -3.89 16.84 0.85
CA TYR A 220 -5.07 17.70 0.69
C TYR A 220 -4.72 19.19 0.58
N PHE A 221 -3.74 19.51 -0.26
CA PHE A 221 -3.18 20.87 -0.40
C PHE A 221 -4.20 21.87 -0.94
N GLY A 222 -4.33 23.04 -0.30
CA GLY A 222 -5.25 24.10 -0.71
C GLY A 222 -6.73 23.75 -0.53
N THR A 223 -7.05 22.71 0.23
CA THR A 223 -8.43 22.24 0.47
C THR A 223 -8.87 22.55 1.90
N SER A 224 -10.18 22.56 2.13
CA SER A 224 -10.77 22.71 3.47
C SER A 224 -10.87 21.39 4.25
N VAL A 225 -10.23 20.32 3.77
CA VAL A 225 -10.24 19.00 4.44
C VAL A 225 -9.36 19.03 5.69
N SER A 226 -8.25 19.77 5.65
CA SER A 226 -7.46 20.04 6.85
C SER A 226 -8.21 21.06 7.72
N LYS A 227 -8.21 20.83 9.05
CA LYS A 227 -8.82 21.74 10.02
C LYS A 227 -7.85 22.83 10.50
N GLU A 228 -6.58 22.72 10.14
CA GLU A 228 -5.52 23.59 10.64
C GLU A 228 -5.46 24.93 9.88
N GLU A 229 -5.80 24.91 8.59
CA GLU A 229 -5.77 26.09 7.72
C GLU A 229 -7.06 26.18 6.90
N PRO A 230 -7.57 27.40 6.62
CA PRO A 230 -8.68 27.57 5.71
C PRO A 230 -8.30 27.13 4.29
N GLY A 231 -9.18 26.38 3.63
CA GLY A 231 -8.99 26.00 2.24
C GLY A 231 -9.03 27.22 1.31
N LEU A 232 -8.36 27.11 0.16
CA LEU A 232 -8.41 28.12 -0.88
C LEU A 232 -9.81 28.18 -1.50
N SER A 233 -10.23 29.38 -1.90
CA SER A 233 -11.43 29.53 -2.71
C SER A 233 -11.23 28.90 -4.10
N ASP A 234 -12.33 28.60 -4.78
CA ASP A 234 -12.27 28.09 -6.16
C ASP A 234 -11.64 29.09 -7.15
N GLU A 235 -11.71 30.39 -6.85
CA GLU A 235 -11.02 31.42 -7.62
C GLU A 235 -9.51 31.40 -7.36
N ASP A 236 -9.10 31.34 -6.09
CA ASP A 236 -7.69 31.25 -5.71
C ASP A 236 -7.03 29.98 -6.24
N LYS A 237 -7.73 28.85 -6.22
CA LYS A 237 -7.24 27.59 -6.81
C LYS A 237 -6.96 27.74 -8.31
N ARG A 238 -7.87 28.40 -9.05
CA ARG A 238 -7.66 28.67 -10.48
C ARG A 238 -6.50 29.64 -10.70
N ALA A 239 -6.42 30.71 -9.92
CA ALA A 239 -5.30 31.66 -9.98
C ALA A 239 -3.96 30.98 -9.70
N LEU A 240 -3.91 30.08 -8.71
CA LEU A 240 -2.72 29.28 -8.40
C LEU A 240 -2.30 28.40 -9.57
N ILE A 241 -3.25 27.73 -10.24
CA ILE A 241 -2.96 26.91 -11.43
C ILE A 241 -2.33 27.75 -12.54
N GLU A 242 -2.89 28.92 -12.82
CA GLU A 242 -2.36 29.84 -13.84
C GLU A 242 -0.95 30.32 -13.47
N PHE A 243 -0.72 30.62 -12.19
CA PHE A 243 0.59 31.02 -11.68
C PHE A 243 1.64 29.91 -11.86
N VAL A 244 1.38 28.71 -11.32
CA VAL A 244 2.35 27.58 -11.37
C VAL A 244 2.55 27.00 -12.77
N ARG A 245 1.65 27.28 -13.71
CA ARG A 245 1.85 26.95 -15.13
C ARG A 245 2.98 27.76 -15.77
N THR A 246 3.28 28.94 -15.24
CA THR A 246 4.22 29.90 -15.83
C THR A 246 5.56 30.00 -15.11
N PHE A 247 5.73 29.24 -14.01
CA PHE A 247 6.87 29.33 -13.09
C PHE A 247 7.74 28.08 -13.05
#